data_AF-A0A2M6W1V2-F1
#
_entry.id   AF-A0A2M6W1V2-F1
#
_cell.length_a   1.000
_cell.length_b   1.000
_cell.length_c   1.000
_cell.angle_alpha   90.00
_cell.angle_beta   90.00
_cell.angle_gamma   90.00
#
_symmetry.space_group_name_H-M   'P 1'
#
loop_
_entity.id
_entity.type
_entity.pdbx_description
1 polymer ?
#
loop_
_entity_poly.entity_id
_entity_poly.type
_entity_poly.pdbx_seq_one_letter_code
_entity_poly.pdbx_strand_id
1 'polypeptide(L)'
;MAQFVVPQFIDVEDKIFGPVTTRQFLILLIAGGIIYLSWELADLALFAVIVALVGSFALILAFVKINGQSFHYFLLNIGQTAKKPTLRIWRKEYSKQELDYLRKLGTEEVEVEEIAHKTVREGHIRDLSLLVNTGGYYRPDEDNVVPPSVPTATP
;
A
#
# COMPACT_ATOMS: atom_id res chain seq x y z
N MET A 1 26.57 3.39 -4.40
CA MET A 1 25.14 3.05 -4.47
C MET A 1 24.83 2.13 -3.31
N ALA A 2 23.94 2.52 -2.39
CA ALA A 2 23.53 1.63 -1.31
C ALA A 2 22.51 0.63 -1.88
N GLN A 3 22.80 -0.67 -1.80
CA GLN A 3 21.86 -1.72 -2.14
C GLN A 3 20.92 -1.94 -0.95
N PHE A 4 19.63 -1.72 -1.15
CA PHE A 4 18.61 -2.08 -0.17
C PHE A 4 18.35 -3.58 -0.22
N VAL A 5 18.44 -4.23 0.94
CA VAL A 5 18.17 -5.66 1.05
C VAL A 5 16.65 -5.84 1.07
N VAL A 6 16.10 -6.56 0.08
CA VAL A 6 14.67 -6.87 0.05
C VAL A 6 14.37 -7.91 1.12
N PRO A 7 13.51 -7.61 2.11
CA PRO A 7 13.14 -8.58 3.12
C PRO A 7 12.33 -9.71 2.49
N GLN A 8 12.76 -10.95 2.68
CA GLN A 8 12.17 -12.14 2.03
C GLN A 8 11.03 -12.79 2.83
N PHE A 9 10.80 -12.36 4.08
CA PHE A 9 9.82 -12.97 4.99
C PHE A 9 8.81 -11.97 5.56
N ILE A 10 8.33 -11.02 4.75
CA ILE A 10 7.30 -10.08 5.19
C ILE A 10 5.92 -10.74 5.38
N ASP A 11 5.68 -11.87 4.71
CA ASP A 11 4.39 -12.55 4.70
C ASP A 11 4.28 -13.66 5.76
N VAL A 12 5.39 -14.01 6.42
CA VAL A 12 5.41 -15.05 7.44
C VAL A 12 5.10 -14.42 8.79
N GLU A 13 3.92 -14.73 9.30
CA GLU A 13 3.49 -14.28 10.62
C GLU A 13 4.35 -14.88 11.74
N ASP A 14 4.64 -14.08 12.76
CA ASP A 14 5.44 -14.50 13.91
C ASP A 14 4.80 -15.69 14.64
N LYS A 15 5.64 -16.67 14.96
CA LYS A 15 5.27 -17.87 15.70
C LYS A 15 5.73 -17.71 17.14
N ILE A 16 4.79 -17.85 18.08
CA ILE A 16 5.07 -17.71 19.52
C ILE A 16 5.49 -19.05 20.12
N PHE A 17 4.71 -20.10 19.84
CA PHE A 17 4.92 -21.44 20.39
C PHE A 17 5.10 -22.44 19.26
N GLY A 18 6.36 -22.72 18.91
CA GLY A 18 6.72 -23.68 17.87
C GLY A 18 6.06 -23.33 16.52
N PRO A 19 5.07 -24.11 16.04
CA PRO A 19 4.36 -23.83 14.80
C PRO A 19 3.19 -22.83 14.92
N VAL A 20 2.80 -22.43 16.12
CA VAL A 20 1.56 -21.64 16.38
C VAL A 20 1.84 -20.13 16.28
N THR A 21 1.09 -19.45 15.41
CA THR A 21 1.16 -17.98 15.26
C THR A 21 0.42 -17.26 16.38
N THR A 22 0.74 -15.98 16.60
CA THR A 22 0.09 -15.14 17.63
C THR A 22 -1.43 -15.16 17.53
N ARG A 23 -1.95 -15.08 16.30
CA ARG A 23 -3.38 -15.15 16.04
C ARG A 23 -3.97 -16.51 16.40
N GLN A 24 -3.32 -17.60 16.00
CA GLN A 24 -3.79 -18.96 16.28
C GLN A 24 -3.86 -19.22 17.78
N PHE A 25 -2.84 -18.76 18.51
CA PHE A 25 -2.83 -18.81 19.96
C PHE A 25 -4.03 -18.06 20.57
N LEU A 26 -4.32 -16.85 20.12
CA LEU A 26 -5.45 -16.07 20.64
C LEU A 26 -6.81 -16.76 20.37
N ILE A 27 -6.99 -17.34 19.17
CA ILE A 27 -8.21 -18.09 18.83
C ILE A 27 -8.38 -19.29 19.77
N LEU A 28 -7.32 -20.07 19.98
CA LEU A 28 -7.33 -21.22 20.88
C LEU A 28 -7.54 -20.84 22.33
N LEU A 29 -6.99 -19.70 22.77
CA LEU A 29 -7.18 -19.18 24.13
C LEU A 29 -8.65 -18.81 24.37
N ILE A 30 -9.27 -18.10 23.43
CA ILE A 30 -10.69 -17.72 23.54
C ILE A 30 -11.59 -18.96 23.52
N ALA A 31 -11.36 -19.88 22.57
CA ALA A 31 -12.13 -21.12 22.48
C ALA A 31 -11.94 -22.02 23.71
N GLY A 32 -10.70 -22.16 24.18
CA GLY A 32 -10.36 -22.89 25.40
C GLY A 32 -11.02 -22.28 26.63
N GLY A 33 -11.07 -20.94 26.71
CA GLY A 33 -11.82 -20.22 27.74
C GLY A 33 -13.31 -20.56 27.70
N ILE A 34 -13.95 -20.52 26.53
CA ILE A 34 -15.37 -20.87 26.38
C ILE A 34 -15.62 -22.33 26.78
N ILE A 35 -14.76 -23.26 26.36
CA ILE A 35 -14.87 -24.69 26.71
C ILE A 35 -14.70 -24.88 28.22
N TYR A 36 -13.75 -24.18 28.85
CA TYR A 36 -13.54 -24.22 30.30
C TYR A 36 -14.74 -23.66 31.07
N LEU A 37 -15.32 -22.54 30.64
CA LEU A 37 -16.54 -22.00 31.24
C LEU A 37 -17.72 -22.98 31.08
N SER A 38 -17.81 -23.64 29.92
CA SER A 38 -18.84 -24.65 29.65
C SER A 38 -18.71 -25.85 30.59
N TRP A 39 -17.49 -26.28 30.92
CA TRP A 39 -17.27 -27.37 31.88
C TRP A 39 -17.87 -27.08 33.26
N GLU A 40 -17.78 -25.82 33.72
CA GLU A 40 -18.30 -25.42 35.03
C GLU A 40 -19.82 -25.17 35.03
N LEU A 41 -20.37 -24.69 33.91
CA LEU A 41 -21.75 -24.18 33.84
C LEU A 41 -22.75 -25.14 33.17
N ALA A 42 -22.30 -26.07 32.33
CA ALA A 42 -23.15 -26.91 31.50
C ALA A 42 -23.25 -28.36 32.03
N ASP A 43 -24.34 -29.05 31.68
CA ASP A 43 -24.45 -30.49 31.86
C ASP A 43 -23.59 -31.25 30.84
N LEU A 44 -23.27 -32.52 31.12
CA LEU A 44 -22.31 -33.30 30.32
C LEU A 44 -22.71 -33.42 28.84
N ALA A 45 -24.02 -33.46 28.53
CA ALA A 45 -24.50 -33.51 27.16
C ALA A 45 -24.26 -32.17 26.44
N LEU A 46 -24.64 -31.05 27.06
CA LEU A 46 -24.42 -29.72 26.49
C LEU A 46 -22.93 -29.39 26.36
N PHE A 47 -22.12 -29.78 27.35
CA PHE A 47 -20.66 -29.66 27.30
C PHE A 47 -20.08 -30.38 26.07
N ALA A 48 -20.47 -31.64 25.85
CA ALA A 48 -19.99 -32.42 24.71
C ALA A 48 -20.34 -31.76 23.37
N VAL A 49 -21.55 -31.20 23.23
CA VAL A 49 -21.97 -30.46 22.03
C VAL A 49 -21.14 -29.19 21.85
N ILE A 50 -20.92 -28.43 22.92
CA ILE A 50 -20.13 -27.19 22.87
C ILE A 50 -18.69 -27.49 22.48
N VAL A 51 -18.06 -28.51 23.07
CA VAL A 51 -16.69 -28.91 22.71
C VAL A 51 -16.63 -29.35 21.25
N ALA A 52 -17.58 -30.15 20.79
CA ALA A 52 -17.62 -30.60 19.41
C ALA A 52 -17.76 -29.42 18.44
N LEU A 53 -18.67 -28.48 18.71
CA LEU A 53 -18.95 -27.37 17.80
C LEU A 53 -17.89 -26.27 17.90
N VAL A 54 -17.64 -25.74 19.10
CA VAL A 54 -16.69 -24.64 19.33
C VAL A 54 -15.25 -25.12 19.10
N GLY A 55 -14.90 -26.31 19.57
CA GLY A 55 -13.56 -26.87 19.41
C GLY A 55 -13.21 -27.15 17.94
N SER A 56 -14.12 -27.80 17.20
CA SER A 56 -13.90 -28.03 15.76
C SER A 56 -13.83 -26.72 14.98
N PHE A 57 -14.73 -25.78 15.26
CA PHE A 57 -14.75 -24.48 14.59
C PHE A 57 -13.49 -23.65 14.88
N ALA A 58 -13.00 -23.65 16.12
CA ALA A 58 -11.76 -22.97 16.50
C ALA A 58 -10.53 -23.57 15.81
N LEU A 59 -10.46 -24.90 15.70
CA LEU A 59 -9.37 -25.57 14.99
C LEU A 59 -9.37 -25.23 13.50
N ILE A 60 -10.54 -25.22 12.87
CA ILE A 60 -10.68 -24.84 11.46
C ILE A 60 -10.22 -23.38 11.28
N LEU A 61 -10.71 -22.46 12.11
CA LEU A 61 -10.34 -21.05 12.05
C LEU A 61 -8.85 -20.79 12.27
N ALA A 62 -8.21 -21.54 13.16
CA ALA A 62 -6.80 -21.37 13.50
C ALA A 62 -5.87 -21.97 12.43
N PHE A 63 -6.10 -23.21 12.00
CA PHE A 63 -5.12 -23.96 11.22
C PHE A 63 -5.42 -24.06 9.73
N VAL A 64 -6.68 -23.93 9.31
CA VAL A 64 -7.01 -24.05 7.89
C VAL A 64 -6.58 -22.78 7.15
N LYS A 65 -5.91 -22.99 6.02
CA LYS A 65 -5.58 -21.95 5.05
C LYS A 65 -6.19 -22.31 3.72
N ILE A 66 -6.83 -21.35 3.06
CA ILE A 66 -7.45 -21.52 1.75
C ILE A 66 -6.70 -20.61 0.79
N ASN A 67 -6.10 -21.19 -0.26
CA ASN A 67 -5.31 -20.45 -1.26
C ASN A 67 -4.20 -19.58 -0.66
N GLY A 68 -3.52 -20.08 0.39
CA GLY A 68 -2.47 -19.33 1.10
C GLY A 68 -2.98 -18.26 2.08
N GLN A 69 -4.28 -17.97 2.07
CA GLN A 69 -4.91 -17.01 2.98
C GLN A 69 -5.46 -17.72 4.23
N SER A 70 -5.40 -17.04 5.37
CA SER A 70 -6.00 -17.51 6.62
C SER A 70 -7.53 -17.59 6.54
N PHE A 71 -8.11 -18.60 7.17
CA PHE A 71 -9.56 -18.90 7.07
C PHE A 71 -10.48 -17.74 7.48
N HIS A 72 -10.08 -16.92 8.46
CA HIS A 72 -10.89 -15.77 8.89
C HIS A 72 -11.07 -14.73 7.76
N TYR A 73 -10.05 -14.44 6.96
CA TYR A 73 -10.21 -13.53 5.83
C TYR A 73 -11.05 -14.16 4.73
N PHE A 74 -10.93 -15.46 4.51
CA PHE A 74 -11.83 -16.17 3.59
C PHE A 74 -13.30 -16.00 4.00
N LEU A 75 -13.62 -16.15 5.28
CA LEU A 75 -14.96 -15.94 5.82
C LEU A 75 -15.44 -14.49 5.62
N LEU A 76 -14.56 -13.52 5.91
CA LEU A 76 -14.84 -12.10 5.68
C LEU A 76 -15.10 -11.80 4.20
N ASN A 77 -14.33 -12.41 3.30
CA ASN A 77 -14.47 -12.24 1.86
C ASN A 77 -15.80 -12.81 1.35
N ILE A 78 -16.26 -13.94 1.89
CA ILE A 78 -17.61 -14.48 1.59
C ILE A 78 -18.67 -13.47 1.99
N GLY A 79 -18.61 -12.96 3.23
CA GLY A 79 -19.57 -11.98 3.73
C GLY A 79 -19.58 -10.67 2.92
N GLN A 80 -18.40 -10.17 2.55
CA GLN A 80 -18.28 -8.98 1.69
C GLN A 80 -18.81 -9.23 0.28
N THR A 81 -18.54 -10.41 -0.30
CA THR A 81 -18.98 -10.76 -1.66
C THR A 81 -20.49 -10.92 -1.72
N ALA A 82 -21.10 -11.52 -0.70
CA ALA A 82 -22.56 -11.65 -0.62
C ALA A 82 -23.28 -10.28 -0.55
N LYS A 83 -22.65 -9.27 0.05
CA LYS A 83 -23.18 -7.90 0.12
C LYS A 83 -22.97 -7.10 -1.17
N LYS A 84 -22.02 -7.50 -2.02
CA LYS A 84 -21.69 -6.74 -3.24
C LYS A 84 -22.67 -7.11 -4.37
N PRO A 85 -23.17 -6.13 -5.14
CA PRO A 85 -24.00 -6.41 -6.29
C PRO A 85 -23.19 -7.19 -7.34
N THR A 86 -23.80 -8.22 -7.92
CA THR A 86 -23.19 -9.05 -8.98
C THR A 86 -23.03 -8.28 -10.29
N LEU A 87 -23.92 -7.31 -10.53
CA LEU A 87 -23.88 -6.48 -11.73
C LEU A 87 -22.88 -5.33 -11.55
N ARG A 88 -21.74 -5.46 -12.23
CA ARG A 88 -20.74 -4.39 -12.33
C ARG A 88 -21.10 -3.48 -13.49
N ILE A 89 -21.74 -2.34 -13.20
CA ILE A 89 -22.03 -1.30 -14.20
C ILE A 89 -20.89 -0.29 -14.16
N TRP A 90 -20.27 -0.05 -15.31
CA TRP A 90 -19.35 1.08 -15.46
C TRP A 90 -20.14 2.39 -15.39
N ARG A 91 -19.99 3.14 -14.30
CA ARG A 91 -20.57 4.48 -14.15
C ARG A 91 -19.45 5.51 -14.23
N LYS A 92 -19.53 6.39 -15.23
CA LYS A 92 -18.61 7.53 -15.39
C LYS A 92 -18.97 8.70 -14.46
N GLU A 93 -20.09 8.61 -13.77
CA GLU A 93 -20.52 9.60 -12.79
C GLU A 93 -19.92 9.24 -11.43
N TYR A 94 -19.12 10.14 -10.90
CA TYR A 94 -18.56 10.02 -9.56
C TYR A 94 -19.66 10.28 -8.52
N SER A 95 -19.75 9.42 -7.50
CA SER A 95 -20.55 9.71 -6.32
C SER A 95 -20.03 10.97 -5.63
N LYS A 96 -20.89 11.73 -4.94
CA LYS A 96 -20.47 12.89 -4.13
C LYS A 96 -19.35 12.53 -3.14
N GLN A 97 -19.39 11.30 -2.61
CA GLN A 97 -18.36 10.77 -1.72
C GLN A 97 -17.02 10.52 -2.43
N GLU A 98 -17.05 10.04 -3.68
CA GLU A 98 -15.86 9.85 -4.51
C GLU A 98 -15.27 11.21 -4.91
N LEU A 99 -16.11 12.19 -5.24
CA LEU A 99 -15.68 13.57 -5.51
C LEU A 99 -15.02 14.22 -4.30
N ASP A 100 -15.58 14.05 -3.11
CA ASP A 100 -14.98 14.57 -1.87
C ASP A 100 -13.68 13.85 -1.52
N TYR A 101 -13.59 12.53 -1.77
CA TYR A 101 -12.35 11.76 -1.63
C TYR A 101 -11.27 12.25 -2.60
N LEU A 102 -11.59 12.42 -3.88
CA LEU A 102 -10.67 12.91 -4.90
C LEU A 102 -10.24 14.36 -4.62
N ARG A 103 -11.15 15.21 -4.12
CA ARG A 103 -10.80 16.56 -3.66
C ARG A 103 -9.79 16.51 -2.53
N LYS A 104 -10.00 15.66 -1.52
CA LYS A 104 -9.07 15.48 -0.40
C LYS A 104 -7.73 14.92 -0.86
N LEU A 105 -7.72 13.96 -1.78
CA LEU A 105 -6.51 13.37 -2.33
C LEU A 105 -5.66 14.39 -3.12
N GLY A 106 -6.32 15.36 -3.78
CA GLY A 106 -5.64 16.49 -4.42
C GLY A 106 -5.35 17.67 -3.49
N THR A 107 -5.82 17.63 -2.24
CA THR A 107 -5.59 18.66 -1.21
C THR A 107 -4.49 18.25 -0.24
N GLU A 108 -4.14 16.96 -0.15
CA GLU A 108 -2.81 16.61 0.36
C GLU A 108 -1.81 17.27 -0.56
N GLU A 109 -1.16 18.29 0.00
CA GLU A 109 -0.16 19.11 -0.65
C GLU A 109 0.80 18.19 -1.39
N VAL A 110 0.61 18.11 -2.70
CA VAL A 110 1.76 18.10 -3.58
C VAL A 110 2.48 19.37 -3.14
N GLU A 111 3.46 19.24 -2.25
CA GLU A 111 4.65 20.08 -2.33
C GLU A 111 5.03 19.98 -3.79
N VAL A 112 4.50 20.93 -4.56
CA VAL A 112 5.07 21.28 -5.83
C VAL A 112 6.42 21.79 -5.36
N GLU A 113 7.40 20.88 -5.25
CA GLU A 113 8.76 21.24 -5.60
C GLU A 113 8.54 22.02 -6.89
N GLU A 114 8.73 23.33 -6.81
CA GLU A 114 8.79 24.17 -8.00
C GLU A 114 9.85 23.48 -8.84
N ILE A 115 9.42 22.62 -9.76
CA ILE A 115 10.27 22.13 -10.82
C ILE A 115 10.53 23.43 -11.57
N ALA A 116 11.63 24.09 -11.22
CA ALA A 116 12.05 25.34 -11.77
C ALA A 116 12.00 25.13 -13.27
N HIS A 117 10.94 25.66 -13.89
CA HIS A 117 10.76 25.53 -15.32
C HIS A 117 11.93 26.31 -15.89
N LYS A 118 12.98 25.60 -16.27
CA LYS A 118 14.15 26.19 -16.90
C LYS A 118 13.60 26.84 -18.16
N THR A 119 13.56 28.16 -18.17
CA THR A 119 13.03 28.92 -19.30
C THR A 119 13.85 28.51 -20.53
N VAL A 120 13.17 27.90 -21.50
CA VAL A 120 13.83 27.40 -22.70
C VAL A 120 14.28 28.62 -23.49
N ARG A 121 15.58 28.89 -23.46
CA ARG A 121 16.18 30.01 -24.21
C ARG A 121 16.13 29.72 -25.71
N GLU A 122 15.80 30.72 -26.52
CA GLU A 122 15.91 30.61 -27.97
C GLU A 122 17.36 30.24 -28.34
N GLY A 123 17.54 29.07 -28.97
CA GLY A 123 18.86 28.50 -29.29
C GLY A 123 19.28 27.29 -28.45
N HIS A 124 18.54 26.88 -27.41
CA HIS A 124 18.90 25.73 -26.58
C HIS A 124 19.09 24.42 -27.38
N ILE A 125 18.23 24.19 -28.37
CA ILE A 125 18.33 23.03 -29.27
C ILE A 125 19.58 23.09 -30.15
N ARG A 126 19.99 24.29 -30.56
CA ARG A 126 21.22 24.48 -31.35
C ARG A 126 22.46 24.19 -30.50
N ASP A 127 22.47 24.65 -29.26
CA ASP A 127 23.59 24.40 -28.35
C ASP A 127 23.74 22.91 -28.02
N LEU A 128 22.61 22.20 -27.80
CA LEU A 128 22.60 20.74 -27.64
C LEU A 128 23.07 20.02 -28.91
N SER A 129 22.64 20.47 -30.09
CA SER A 129 23.07 19.91 -31.36
C SER A 129 24.59 20.05 -31.56
N LEU A 130 25.17 21.20 -31.24
CA LEU A 130 26.60 21.45 -31.33
C LEU A 130 27.40 20.63 -30.30
N LEU A 131 26.90 20.53 -29.07
CA LEU A 131 27.53 19.73 -28.02
C LEU A 131 27.59 18.24 -28.40
N VAL A 132 26.50 17.70 -28.96
CA VAL A 132 26.44 16.31 -29.43
C VAL A 132 27.35 16.10 -30.64
N ASN A 133 27.33 16.99 -31.64
CA ASN A 133 28.17 16.86 -32.84
C ASN A 133 29.67 16.99 -32.55
N THR A 134 30.03 17.78 -31.53
CA THR A 134 31.44 18.00 -31.15
C THR A 134 31.92 17.01 -30.10
N GLY A 135 31.13 15.99 -29.75
CA GLY A 135 31.51 14.99 -28.75
C GLY A 135 31.78 15.56 -27.36
N GLY A 136 31.15 16.69 -27.01
CA GLY A 136 31.32 17.36 -25.72
C GLY A 136 32.40 18.44 -25.68
N TYR A 137 33.00 18.82 -26.81
CA TYR A 137 34.01 19.89 -26.87
C TYR A 137 33.39 21.30 -26.80
N TYR A 138 32.15 21.48 -27.28
CA TYR A 138 31.43 22.76 -27.21
C TYR A 138 30.71 22.94 -25.86
N ARG A 139 30.93 24.08 -25.18
CA ARG A 139 30.35 24.42 -23.87
C ARG A 139 29.64 25.78 -23.92
N PRO A 140 28.29 25.81 -23.97
CA PRO A 140 27.55 27.06 -24.16
C PRO A 140 27.67 28.06 -22.99
N ASP A 141 28.10 27.60 -21.81
CA ASP A 141 28.24 28.42 -20.61
C ASP A 141 29.57 29.20 -20.53
N GLU A 142 30.61 28.76 -21.25
CA GLU A 142 31.94 29.42 -21.24
C GLU A 142 32.01 30.61 -22.22
N ASP A 143 31.27 30.56 -23.33
CA ASP A 143 31.31 31.58 -24.39
C ASP A 143 30.31 32.75 -24.18
N ASN A 144 29.40 32.64 -23.20
CA ASN A 144 28.33 33.63 -22.95
C ASN A 144 28.61 34.59 -21.78
N VAL A 145 29.89 34.93 -21.50
CA VAL A 145 30.21 36.04 -20.60
C VAL A 145 29.86 37.36 -21.31
N VAL A 146 28.65 37.86 -21.06
CA VAL A 146 28.19 39.17 -21.52
C VAL A 146 29.09 40.23 -20.86
N PRO A 147 29.85 41.05 -21.62
CA PRO A 147 30.54 42.19 -21.03
C PRO A 147 29.49 43.15 -20.44
N PRO A 148 29.73 43.74 -19.25
CA PRO A 148 28.77 44.64 -18.62
C PRO A 148 28.41 45.76 -19.59
N SER A 149 27.10 46.00 -19.76
CA SER A 149 26.57 46.99 -20.69
C SER A 149 27.17 48.37 -20.38
N VAL A 150 27.97 48.89 -21.30
CA VAL A 150 28.46 50.27 -21.26
C VAL A 150 27.23 51.19 -21.30
N PRO A 151 27.01 52.05 -20.29
CA PRO A 151 25.90 52.98 -20.33
C PRO A 151 26.17 54.02 -21.42
N THR A 152 25.35 53.97 -22.47
CA THR A 152 25.34 54.98 -23.54
C THR A 152 24.94 56.33 -22.94
N ALA A 153 25.89 57.25 -22.83
CA ALA A 153 25.61 58.64 -22.51
C ALA A 153 25.03 59.32 -23.75
N THR A 154 23.75 59.69 -23.68
CA THR A 154 23.15 60.77 -24.47
C THR A 154 23.59 62.14 -23.91
N PRO A 155 23.54 63.24 -24.68
CA PRO A 155 22.79 63.47 -25.92
C PRO A 155 23.64 63.60 -27.20
#